data_AF-A0A383XQS6-F1
#
_entry.id   AF-A0A383XQS6-F1
#
_cell.length_a   1.000
_cell.length_b   1.000
_cell.length_c   1.000
_cell.angle_alpha   90.00
_cell.angle_beta   90.00
_cell.angle_gamma   90.00
#
_symmetry.space_group_name_H-M   'P 1'
#
loop_
_entity.id
_entity.type
_entity.pdbx_description
1 polymer ?
#
loop_
_entity_poly.entity_id
_entity_poly.type
_entity_poly.pdbx_seq_one_letter_code
_entity_poly.pdbx_strand_id
1 'polypeptide(L)'
;MPTPDIKILLALAGLTVAHVVTALSGAPAMLLWGTTAGLLLVLGWVGWTIWQRVHSAEDHEQTLQQNKALLDELGVSAKNEMLEVRSEVERVNGLVREAVSELGSSFSAISQTSRSQQDAVSGLVAQTSDDSGVNVREFAVRAGTLVEQLVTLLQEESQRSSSTLGQIDQMSKQLDAIFELLEDVKSIADQTNLLALNAAIEAARAGDAGRGFAVVAEEVRSLSERSTTFNEQIRGLAHDARDSMTKVRQTVQNMASRDLEASAQAKVQADDLVTQVESIDNKLSNGINRVSDCREQIEIAVQKAVRSLQFEDIATQALGSVGDHLDRLEHISREALVLTGLLPKSAEGASADRVRELQQFNQRIQPARQEWKKPPHHPVTQESMDEGSIELF
;
A
#
# COMPACT_ATOMS: atom_id res chain seq x y z
N MET A 1 92.52 2.08 -32.63
CA MET A 1 92.33 3.09 -33.71
C MET A 1 92.24 4.46 -33.04
N PRO A 2 92.96 5.50 -33.50
CA PRO A 2 92.85 6.83 -32.88
C PRO A 2 91.39 7.28 -32.95
N THR A 3 90.87 7.82 -31.85
CA THR A 3 89.56 8.46 -31.80
C THR A 3 89.48 9.50 -32.92
N PRO A 4 88.29 9.76 -33.49
CA PRO A 4 88.14 10.69 -34.61
C PRO A 4 88.76 12.07 -34.31
N ASP A 5 88.83 12.46 -33.03
CA ASP A 5 89.44 13.71 -32.56
C ASP A 5 90.97 13.73 -32.72
N ILE A 6 91.64 12.60 -32.55
CA ILE A 6 93.10 12.49 -32.74
C ILE A 6 93.45 12.60 -34.24
N LYS A 7 92.61 12.05 -35.13
CA LYS A 7 92.81 12.18 -36.59
C LYS A 7 92.62 13.62 -37.06
N ILE A 8 91.62 14.31 -36.50
CA ILE A 8 91.36 15.74 -36.76
C ILE A 8 92.54 16.59 -36.29
N LEU A 9 93.03 16.37 -35.07
CA LEU A 9 94.17 17.09 -34.49
C LEU A 9 95.47 16.84 -35.28
N LEU A 10 95.71 15.60 -35.72
CA LEU A 10 96.87 15.26 -36.56
C LEU A 10 96.80 15.90 -37.95
N ALA A 11 95.62 15.96 -38.56
CA ALA A 11 95.43 16.62 -39.86
C ALA A 11 95.64 18.14 -39.76
N LEU A 12 95.11 18.78 -38.71
CA LEU A 12 95.33 20.19 -38.41
C LEU A 12 96.81 20.50 -38.12
N ALA A 13 97.48 19.67 -37.31
CA ALA A 13 98.90 19.81 -37.00
C ALA A 13 99.79 19.60 -38.24
N GLY A 14 99.44 18.66 -39.11
CA GLY A 14 100.19 18.44 -40.37
C GLY A 14 100.08 19.63 -41.33
N LEU A 15 98.89 20.21 -41.47
CA LEU A 15 98.64 21.37 -42.34
C LEU A 15 99.23 22.67 -41.79
N THR A 16 99.24 22.88 -40.47
CA THR A 16 99.89 24.04 -39.85
C THR A 16 101.41 23.97 -40.02
N VAL A 17 102.02 22.80 -39.82
CA VAL A 17 103.45 22.59 -40.07
C VAL A 17 103.79 22.82 -41.55
N ALA A 18 102.99 22.28 -42.47
CA ALA A 18 103.18 22.51 -43.91
C ALA A 18 103.07 24.00 -44.27
N HIS A 19 102.12 24.73 -43.69
CA HIS A 19 101.94 26.17 -43.91
C HIS A 19 103.14 26.99 -43.38
N VAL A 20 103.58 26.72 -42.15
CA VAL A 20 104.75 27.39 -41.54
C VAL A 20 106.03 27.13 -42.32
N VAL A 21 106.25 25.89 -42.78
CA VAL A 21 107.40 25.52 -43.63
C VAL A 21 107.36 26.29 -44.96
N THR A 22 106.19 26.37 -45.62
CA THR A 22 106.06 27.14 -46.87
C THR A 22 106.24 28.65 -46.70
N ALA A 23 105.92 29.21 -45.53
CA ALA A 23 106.08 30.63 -45.24
C ALA A 23 107.55 31.02 -44.95
N LEU A 24 108.30 30.13 -44.30
CA LEU A 24 109.72 30.35 -43.97
C LEU A 24 110.67 30.08 -45.16
N SER A 25 110.26 29.28 -46.15
CA SER A 25 111.13 28.87 -47.27
C SER A 25 111.18 29.85 -48.45
N GLY A 26 110.48 31.00 -48.39
CA GLY A 26 110.42 31.99 -49.48
C GLY A 26 109.69 31.49 -50.74
N ALA A 27 108.76 30.53 -50.59
CA ALA A 27 108.02 29.93 -51.69
C ALA A 27 107.13 30.96 -52.45
N PRO A 28 106.84 30.74 -53.75
CA PRO A 28 106.01 31.66 -54.52
C PRO A 28 104.62 31.82 -53.90
N ALA A 29 104.06 33.03 -53.98
CA ALA A 29 102.81 33.40 -53.32
C ALA A 29 101.67 32.39 -53.56
N MET A 30 101.61 31.78 -54.75
CA MET A 30 100.60 30.80 -55.14
C MET A 30 100.57 29.54 -54.24
N LEU A 31 101.72 29.06 -53.76
CA LEU A 31 101.81 27.93 -52.82
C LEU A 31 101.35 28.32 -51.40
N LEU A 32 101.65 29.56 -51.01
CA LEU A 32 101.28 30.11 -49.71
C LEU A 32 99.75 30.34 -49.63
N TRP A 33 99.13 30.81 -50.71
CA TRP A 33 97.67 30.88 -50.85
C TRP A 33 96.99 29.50 -50.89
N GLY A 34 97.66 28.48 -51.42
CA GLY A 34 97.16 27.09 -51.43
C GLY A 34 97.12 26.47 -50.03
N THR A 35 98.18 26.66 -49.23
CA THR A 35 98.23 26.12 -47.86
C THR A 35 97.31 26.88 -46.90
N THR A 36 97.11 28.21 -47.07
CA THR A 36 96.09 28.95 -46.30
C THR A 36 94.67 28.50 -46.63
N ALA A 37 94.34 28.29 -47.91
CA ALA A 37 93.03 27.81 -48.33
C ALA A 37 92.74 26.40 -47.77
N GLY A 38 93.73 25.50 -47.80
CA GLY A 38 93.60 24.16 -47.20
C GLY A 38 93.37 24.20 -45.68
N LEU A 39 94.05 25.11 -44.98
CA LEU A 39 93.91 25.27 -43.52
C LEU A 39 92.53 25.83 -43.15
N LEU A 40 92.01 26.79 -43.92
CA LEU A 40 90.65 27.32 -43.76
C LEU A 40 89.57 26.25 -44.05
N LEU A 41 89.76 25.40 -45.06
CA LEU A 41 88.83 24.30 -45.35
C LEU A 41 88.80 23.25 -44.23
N VAL A 42 89.96 22.87 -43.68
CA VAL A 42 90.01 21.94 -42.54
C VAL A 42 89.43 22.60 -41.29
N LEU A 43 89.70 23.87 -41.01
CA LEU A 43 89.07 24.59 -39.90
C LEU A 43 87.55 24.68 -40.08
N GLY A 44 87.05 24.93 -41.29
CA GLY A 44 85.62 24.94 -41.60
C GLY A 44 84.98 23.56 -41.44
N TRP A 45 85.65 22.49 -41.89
CA TRP A 45 85.19 21.11 -41.70
C TRP A 45 85.21 20.68 -40.22
N VAL A 46 86.24 21.07 -39.46
CA VAL A 46 86.31 20.81 -38.02
C VAL A 46 85.27 21.60 -37.25
N GLY A 47 85.09 22.89 -37.59
CA GLY A 47 84.01 23.71 -37.07
C GLY A 47 82.63 23.11 -37.38
N TRP A 48 82.41 22.63 -38.61
CA TRP A 48 81.16 21.96 -39.01
C TRP A 48 80.93 20.64 -38.28
N THR A 49 81.96 19.80 -38.12
CA THR A 49 81.84 18.52 -37.39
C THR A 49 81.65 18.72 -35.88
N ILE A 50 82.31 19.70 -35.27
CA ILE A 50 82.09 20.07 -33.87
C ILE A 50 80.68 20.67 -33.72
N TRP A 51 80.28 21.58 -34.60
CA TRP A 51 78.93 22.15 -34.63
C TRP A 51 77.86 21.07 -34.76
N GLN A 52 78.05 20.12 -35.68
CA GLN A 52 77.14 18.98 -35.88
C GLN A 52 77.10 18.05 -34.67
N ARG A 53 78.23 17.81 -33.99
CA ARG A 53 78.26 17.00 -32.76
C ARG A 53 77.57 17.71 -31.60
N VAL A 54 77.82 19.00 -31.40
CA VAL A 54 77.20 19.81 -30.35
C VAL A 54 75.69 19.91 -30.58
N HIS A 55 75.24 20.23 -31.81
CA HIS A 55 73.81 20.27 -32.13
C HIS A 55 73.15 18.90 -31.99
N SER A 56 73.81 17.81 -32.42
CA SER A 56 73.27 16.46 -32.20
C SER A 56 73.18 16.10 -30.72
N ALA A 57 74.13 16.55 -29.88
CA ALA A 57 74.09 16.32 -28.44
C ALA A 57 72.97 17.13 -27.76
N GLU A 58 72.77 18.38 -28.16
CA GLU A 58 71.66 19.22 -27.70
C GLU A 58 70.30 18.63 -28.11
N ASP A 59 70.14 18.19 -29.37
CA ASP A 59 68.92 17.54 -29.87
C ASP A 59 68.64 16.21 -29.14
N HIS A 60 69.68 15.43 -28.86
CA HIS A 60 69.58 14.19 -28.09
C HIS A 60 69.13 14.46 -26.64
N GLU A 61 69.74 15.46 -25.99
CA GLU A 61 69.40 15.84 -24.62
C GLU A 61 67.96 16.38 -24.53
N GLN A 62 67.54 17.23 -25.47
CA GLN A 62 66.17 17.71 -25.57
C GLN A 62 65.17 16.57 -25.78
N THR A 63 65.46 15.64 -26.70
CA THR A 63 64.60 14.47 -26.94
C THR A 63 64.47 13.61 -25.68
N LEU A 64 65.56 13.41 -24.95
CA LEU A 64 65.54 12.66 -23.69
C LEU A 64 64.75 13.38 -22.59
N GLN A 65 64.88 14.71 -22.47
CA GLN A 65 64.09 15.49 -21.53
C GLN A 65 62.59 15.47 -21.86
N GLN A 66 62.22 15.61 -23.14
CA GLN A 66 60.84 15.51 -23.59
C GLN A 66 60.21 14.15 -23.27
N ASN A 67 60.94 13.06 -23.51
CA ASN A 67 60.44 11.71 -23.21
C ASN A 67 60.35 11.42 -21.70
N LYS A 68 61.25 11.97 -20.88
CA LYS A 68 61.13 11.91 -19.42
C LYS A 68 59.89 12.67 -18.94
N ALA A 69 59.63 13.86 -19.48
CA ALA A 69 58.41 14.62 -19.19
C ALA A 69 57.15 13.88 -19.65
N LEU A 70 57.21 13.19 -20.81
CA LEU A 70 56.12 12.35 -21.28
C LEU A 70 55.85 11.17 -20.34
N LEU A 71 56.88 10.49 -19.82
CA LEU A 71 56.68 9.45 -18.82
C LEU A 71 55.99 9.97 -17.55
N ASP A 72 56.37 11.16 -17.09
CA ASP A 72 55.74 11.80 -15.94
C ASP A 72 54.27 12.14 -16.24
N GLU A 73 53.97 12.66 -17.43
CA GLU A 73 52.59 12.90 -17.89
C GLU A 73 51.78 11.61 -17.95
N LEU A 74 52.33 10.52 -18.51
CA LEU A 74 51.67 9.21 -18.53
C LEU A 74 51.43 8.67 -17.12
N GLY A 75 52.38 8.86 -16.20
CA GLY A 75 52.23 8.49 -14.80
C GLY A 75 51.12 9.27 -14.09
N VAL A 76 51.02 10.58 -14.35
CA VAL A 76 49.94 11.43 -13.84
C VAL A 76 48.60 11.03 -14.45
N SER A 77 48.52 10.78 -15.75
CA SER A 77 47.30 10.31 -16.42
C SER A 77 46.85 8.95 -15.87
N ALA A 78 47.76 7.98 -15.72
CA ALA A 78 47.45 6.68 -15.12
C ALA A 78 46.92 6.82 -13.68
N LYS A 79 47.52 7.71 -12.88
CA LYS A 79 47.04 8.00 -11.53
C LYS A 79 45.63 8.60 -11.54
N ASN A 80 45.35 9.53 -12.46
CA ASN A 80 44.02 10.13 -12.58
C ASN A 80 42.98 9.10 -12.99
N GLU A 81 43.25 8.26 -13.99
CA GLU A 81 42.36 7.16 -14.39
C GLU A 81 42.10 6.19 -13.23
N MET A 82 43.12 5.87 -12.42
CA MET A 82 42.93 5.03 -11.23
C MET A 82 42.07 5.71 -10.15
N LEU A 83 42.15 7.03 -10.02
CA LEU A 83 41.30 7.79 -9.10
C LEU A 83 39.84 7.80 -9.58
N GLU A 84 39.60 7.97 -10.88
CA GLU A 84 38.26 7.89 -11.48
C GLU A 84 37.65 6.49 -11.29
N VAL A 85 38.40 5.42 -11.60
CA VAL A 85 37.97 4.03 -11.34
C VAL A 85 37.58 3.85 -9.88
N ARG A 86 38.41 4.33 -8.95
CA ARG A 86 38.13 4.21 -7.52
C ARG A 86 36.86 4.95 -7.13
N SER A 87 36.70 6.19 -7.61
CA SER A 87 35.52 7.02 -7.37
C SER A 87 34.25 6.33 -7.86
N GLU A 88 34.29 5.78 -9.08
CA GLU A 88 33.13 5.15 -9.70
C GLU A 88 32.76 3.81 -9.03
N VAL A 89 33.75 3.02 -8.63
CA VAL A 89 33.52 1.80 -7.82
C VAL A 89 32.94 2.13 -6.45
N GLU A 90 33.39 3.22 -5.82
CA GLU A 90 32.86 3.69 -4.53
C GLU A 90 31.41 4.18 -4.68
N ARG A 91 31.10 4.88 -5.79
CA ARG A 91 29.75 5.30 -6.18
C ARG A 91 28.81 4.11 -6.38
N VAL A 92 29.22 3.09 -7.14
CA VAL A 92 28.43 1.87 -7.35
C VAL A 92 28.16 1.15 -6.03
N ASN A 93 29.18 0.97 -5.20
CA ASN A 93 29.00 0.33 -3.89
C ASN A 93 28.03 1.11 -3.00
N GLY A 94 28.06 2.44 -3.04
CA GLY A 94 27.10 3.30 -2.36
C GLY A 94 25.67 3.06 -2.84
N LEU A 95 25.44 3.15 -4.15
CA LEU A 95 24.12 2.94 -4.78
C LEU A 95 23.55 1.55 -4.49
N VAL A 96 24.35 0.50 -4.65
CA VAL A 96 23.91 -0.88 -4.38
C VAL A 96 23.53 -1.05 -2.91
N ARG A 97 24.33 -0.49 -1.99
CA ARG A 97 24.05 -0.59 -0.55
C ARG A 97 22.76 0.13 -0.18
N GLU A 98 22.52 1.32 -0.74
CA GLU A 98 21.30 2.09 -0.53
C GLU A 98 20.08 1.36 -1.09
N ALA A 99 20.16 0.89 -2.34
CA ALA A 99 19.09 0.15 -2.99
C ALA A 99 18.71 -1.13 -2.23
N VAL A 100 19.70 -1.92 -1.81
CA VAL A 100 19.45 -3.15 -1.03
C VAL A 100 18.81 -2.83 0.32
N SER A 101 19.26 -1.77 0.99
CA SER A 101 18.66 -1.31 2.25
C SER A 101 17.21 -0.88 2.07
N GLU A 102 16.93 -0.08 1.04
CA GLU A 102 15.58 0.41 0.74
C GLU A 102 14.63 -0.72 0.31
N LEU A 103 15.09 -1.64 -0.55
CA LEU A 103 14.38 -2.86 -0.91
C LEU A 103 14.05 -3.71 0.32
N GLY A 104 15.04 -3.93 1.20
CA GLY A 104 14.83 -4.70 2.43
C GLY A 104 13.78 -4.06 3.35
N SER A 105 13.79 -2.74 3.48
CA SER A 105 12.78 -2.00 4.23
C SER A 105 11.39 -2.09 3.59
N SER A 106 11.30 -1.98 2.26
CA SER A 106 10.06 -2.04 1.49
C SER A 106 9.43 -3.43 1.55
N PHE A 107 10.21 -4.51 1.36
CA PHE A 107 9.72 -5.88 1.48
C PHE A 107 9.28 -6.21 2.92
N SER A 108 9.99 -5.70 3.92
CA SER A 108 9.58 -5.86 5.31
C SER A 108 8.25 -5.17 5.59
N ALA A 109 8.07 -3.94 5.09
CA ALA A 109 6.82 -3.19 5.18
C ALA A 109 5.67 -3.93 4.46
N ILE A 110 5.88 -4.38 3.22
CA ILE A 110 4.91 -5.19 2.47
C ILE A 110 4.53 -6.45 3.27
N SER A 111 5.50 -7.18 3.80
CA SER A 111 5.21 -8.41 4.58
C SER A 111 4.43 -8.12 5.85
N GLN A 112 4.76 -7.05 6.58
CA GLN A 112 4.08 -6.69 7.83
C GLN A 112 2.66 -6.19 7.57
N THR A 113 2.49 -5.32 6.58
CA THR A 113 1.19 -4.78 6.18
C THR A 113 0.30 -5.86 5.57
N SER A 114 0.86 -6.78 4.78
CA SER A 114 0.13 -7.93 4.22
C SER A 114 -0.41 -8.86 5.32
N ARG A 115 0.40 -9.15 6.37
CA ARG A 115 -0.09 -9.90 7.54
C ARG A 115 -1.23 -9.17 8.25
N SER A 116 -1.08 -7.86 8.44
CA SER A 116 -2.10 -7.03 9.08
C SER A 116 -3.40 -6.97 8.27
N GLN A 117 -3.28 -6.94 6.94
CA GLN A 117 -4.41 -7.04 6.01
C GLN A 117 -5.07 -8.43 6.10
N GLN A 118 -4.29 -9.50 6.15
CA GLN A 118 -4.80 -10.86 6.29
C GLN A 118 -5.56 -11.05 7.61
N ASP A 119 -5.07 -10.49 8.72
CA ASP A 119 -5.76 -10.51 10.01
C ASP A 119 -7.08 -9.74 9.94
N ALA A 120 -7.08 -8.57 9.29
CA ALA A 120 -8.30 -7.78 9.09
C ALA A 120 -9.33 -8.53 8.24
N VAL A 121 -8.92 -9.10 7.11
CA VAL A 121 -9.79 -9.91 6.23
C VAL A 121 -10.30 -11.14 6.95
N SER A 122 -9.46 -11.84 7.72
CA SER A 122 -9.88 -13.01 8.51
C SER A 122 -10.91 -12.63 9.55
N GLY A 123 -10.76 -11.48 10.21
CA GLY A 123 -11.77 -10.91 11.11
C GLY A 123 -13.08 -10.62 10.40
N LEU A 124 -13.03 -10.03 9.19
CA LEU A 124 -14.22 -9.79 8.37
C LEU A 124 -14.92 -11.09 7.98
N VAL A 125 -14.15 -12.09 7.52
CA VAL A 125 -14.70 -13.40 7.13
C VAL A 125 -15.32 -14.09 8.33
N ALA A 126 -14.66 -14.12 9.49
CA ALA A 126 -15.24 -14.72 10.71
C ALA A 126 -16.56 -14.04 11.13
N GLN A 127 -16.69 -12.73 10.91
CA GLN A 127 -17.93 -11.98 11.16
C GLN A 127 -19.02 -12.25 10.10
N THR A 128 -18.64 -12.68 8.89
CA THR A 128 -19.52 -12.83 7.72
C THR A 128 -19.84 -14.30 7.38
N SER A 129 -19.06 -15.26 7.91
CA SER A 129 -19.13 -16.70 7.61
C SER A 129 -20.44 -17.38 8.04
N ASP A 130 -21.29 -16.66 8.78
CA ASP A 130 -22.65 -17.08 9.07
C ASP A 130 -23.61 -16.72 7.90
N ASP A 131 -23.24 -17.13 6.68
CA ASP A 131 -23.97 -17.20 5.38
C ASP A 131 -24.96 -16.06 4.96
N SER A 132 -25.02 -14.96 5.71
CA SER A 132 -26.16 -14.04 5.67
C SER A 132 -25.76 -12.56 5.53
N GLY A 133 -24.45 -12.27 5.47
CA GLY A 133 -23.88 -10.93 5.72
C GLY A 133 -24.34 -9.78 4.83
N VAL A 134 -24.91 -10.04 3.65
CA VAL A 134 -25.44 -8.97 2.77
C VAL A 134 -26.94 -8.71 2.99
N ASN A 135 -27.65 -9.62 3.68
CA ASN A 135 -29.09 -9.48 3.92
C ASN A 135 -29.45 -9.31 5.41
N VAL A 136 -28.53 -9.50 6.35
CA VAL A 136 -28.81 -9.37 7.79
C VAL A 136 -29.26 -7.97 8.18
N ARG A 137 -28.70 -6.92 7.57
CA ARG A 137 -29.14 -5.54 7.83
C ARG A 137 -30.54 -5.26 7.32
N GLU A 138 -30.80 -5.61 6.07
CA GLU A 138 -32.12 -5.45 5.48
C GLU A 138 -33.16 -6.31 6.24
N PHE A 139 -32.78 -7.52 6.61
CA PHE A 139 -33.58 -8.42 7.44
C PHE A 139 -33.88 -7.81 8.81
N ALA A 140 -32.89 -7.28 9.54
CA ALA A 140 -33.09 -6.71 10.86
C ALA A 140 -33.94 -5.42 10.81
N VAL A 141 -33.73 -4.56 9.80
CA VAL A 141 -34.59 -3.38 9.59
C VAL A 141 -36.02 -3.82 9.28
N ARG A 142 -36.22 -4.77 8.36
CA ARG A 142 -37.56 -5.31 8.04
C ARG A 142 -38.20 -5.99 9.25
N ALA A 143 -37.44 -6.74 10.04
CA ALA A 143 -37.90 -7.38 11.27
C ALA A 143 -38.31 -6.33 12.31
N GLY A 144 -37.52 -5.27 12.48
CA GLY A 144 -37.85 -4.12 13.33
C GLY A 144 -39.17 -3.47 12.92
N THR A 145 -39.34 -3.17 11.62
CA THR A 145 -40.59 -2.61 11.09
C THR A 145 -41.79 -3.54 11.28
N LEU A 146 -41.63 -4.85 11.03
CA LEU A 146 -42.69 -5.84 11.24
C LEU A 146 -43.10 -5.92 12.72
N VAL A 147 -42.14 -5.80 13.63
CA VAL A 147 -42.41 -5.80 15.07
C VAL A 147 -43.09 -4.51 15.53
N GLU A 148 -42.71 -3.34 14.99
CA GLU A 148 -43.46 -2.09 15.24
C GLU A 148 -44.91 -2.17 14.75
N GLN A 149 -45.13 -2.74 13.56
CA GLN A 149 -46.47 -2.98 13.03
C GLN A 149 -47.27 -3.95 13.92
N LEU A 150 -46.63 -5.03 14.39
CA LEU A 150 -47.26 -5.98 15.31
C LEU A 150 -47.64 -5.31 16.64
N VAL A 151 -46.75 -4.48 17.22
CA VAL A 151 -47.05 -3.72 18.44
C VAL A 151 -48.26 -2.82 18.24
N THR A 152 -48.34 -2.14 17.10
CA THR A 152 -49.48 -1.27 16.76
C THR A 152 -50.78 -2.07 16.65
N LEU A 153 -50.75 -3.20 15.95
CA LEU A 153 -51.91 -4.10 15.83
C LEU A 153 -52.37 -4.64 17.19
N LEU A 154 -51.44 -4.97 18.09
CA LEU A 154 -51.76 -5.48 19.43
C LEU A 154 -52.30 -4.37 20.36
N GLN A 155 -51.87 -3.12 20.17
CA GLN A 155 -52.48 -1.98 20.85
C GLN A 155 -53.94 -1.76 20.39
N GLU A 156 -54.19 -1.86 19.09
CA GLU A 156 -55.55 -1.79 18.54
C GLU A 156 -56.43 -2.94 19.06
N GLU A 157 -55.89 -4.17 19.12
CA GLU A 157 -56.60 -5.30 19.72
C GLU A 157 -56.90 -5.03 21.19
N SER A 158 -55.91 -4.64 21.99
CA SER A 158 -56.12 -4.30 23.41
C SER A 158 -57.25 -3.29 23.61
N GLN A 159 -57.40 -2.31 22.72
CA GLN A 159 -58.51 -1.36 22.75
C GLN A 159 -59.86 -2.01 22.42
N ARG A 160 -59.90 -2.93 21.46
CA ARG A 160 -61.10 -3.73 21.13
C ARG A 160 -61.49 -4.64 22.29
N SER A 161 -60.54 -5.37 22.85
CA SER A 161 -60.74 -6.20 24.06
C SER A 161 -61.30 -5.37 25.22
N SER A 162 -60.79 -4.16 25.46
CA SER A 162 -61.36 -3.25 26.47
C SER A 162 -62.80 -2.83 26.17
N SER A 163 -63.14 -2.60 24.90
CA SER A 163 -64.51 -2.29 24.49
C SER A 163 -65.45 -3.47 24.70
N THR A 164 -65.02 -4.68 24.35
CA THR A 164 -65.77 -5.93 24.58
C THR A 164 -66.02 -6.17 26.06
N LEU A 165 -65.04 -5.92 26.94
CA LEU A 165 -65.24 -6.00 28.39
C LEU A 165 -66.32 -5.03 28.87
N GLY A 166 -66.36 -3.80 28.33
CA GLY A 166 -67.42 -2.83 28.62
C GLY A 166 -68.81 -3.32 28.20
N GLN A 167 -68.93 -3.98 27.05
CA GLN A 167 -70.19 -4.57 26.58
C GLN A 167 -70.63 -5.73 27.48
N ILE A 168 -69.70 -6.59 27.92
CA ILE A 168 -70.00 -7.68 28.86
C ILE A 168 -70.50 -7.14 30.20
N ASP A 169 -69.88 -6.09 30.73
CA ASP A 169 -70.34 -5.43 31.96
C ASP A 169 -71.75 -4.86 31.80
N GLN A 170 -72.08 -4.29 30.64
CA GLN A 170 -73.43 -3.82 30.35
C GLN A 170 -74.44 -4.97 30.27
N MET A 171 -74.08 -6.09 29.65
CA MET A 171 -74.93 -7.30 29.62
C MET A 171 -75.13 -7.90 31.01
N SER A 172 -74.09 -7.88 31.86
CA SER A 172 -74.22 -8.33 33.25
C SER A 172 -75.26 -7.50 34.01
N LYS A 173 -75.25 -6.17 33.84
CA LYS A 173 -76.27 -5.29 34.44
C LYS A 173 -77.68 -5.56 33.91
N GLN A 174 -77.81 -5.89 32.62
CA GLN A 174 -79.10 -6.28 32.04
C GLN A 174 -79.61 -7.60 32.63
N LEU A 175 -78.73 -8.58 32.87
CA LEU A 175 -79.09 -9.83 33.54
C LEU A 175 -79.48 -9.59 35.01
N ASP A 176 -78.80 -8.71 35.73
CA ASP A 176 -79.18 -8.33 37.10
C ASP A 176 -80.60 -7.74 37.13
N ALA A 177 -80.93 -6.85 36.19
CA ALA A 177 -82.30 -6.31 36.05
C ALA A 177 -83.33 -7.41 35.69
N ILE A 178 -82.96 -8.40 34.87
CA ILE A 178 -83.83 -9.55 34.60
C ILE A 178 -84.08 -10.36 35.89
N PHE A 179 -83.05 -10.59 36.71
CA PHE A 179 -83.23 -11.32 37.97
C PHE A 179 -84.18 -10.60 38.95
N GLU A 180 -84.14 -9.27 39.00
CA GLU A 180 -85.10 -8.46 39.76
C GLU A 180 -86.53 -8.64 39.23
N LEU A 181 -86.73 -8.52 37.91
CA LEU A 181 -88.05 -8.74 37.29
C LEU A 181 -88.60 -10.15 37.52
N LEU A 182 -87.74 -11.18 37.48
CA LEU A 182 -88.14 -12.56 37.78
C LEU A 182 -88.52 -12.73 39.26
N GLU A 183 -87.88 -12.01 40.18
CA GLU A 183 -88.27 -12.00 41.60
C GLU A 183 -89.68 -11.40 41.78
N ASP A 184 -89.95 -10.28 41.10
CA ASP A 184 -91.27 -9.64 41.11
C ASP A 184 -92.35 -10.55 40.52
N VAL A 185 -92.08 -11.21 39.38
CA VAL A 185 -93.01 -12.18 38.77
C VAL A 185 -93.29 -13.35 39.71
N LYS A 186 -92.28 -13.84 40.44
CA LYS A 186 -92.49 -14.89 41.46
C LYS A 186 -93.42 -14.40 42.56
N SER A 187 -93.19 -13.21 43.08
CA SER A 187 -94.03 -12.57 44.10
C SER A 187 -95.49 -12.42 43.63
N ILE A 188 -95.70 -11.98 42.38
CA ILE A 188 -97.04 -11.86 41.78
C ILE A 188 -97.71 -13.25 41.65
N ALA A 189 -96.99 -14.26 41.18
CA ALA A 189 -97.52 -15.62 41.05
C ALA A 189 -97.90 -16.22 42.41
N ASP A 190 -97.06 -16.03 43.43
CA ASP A 190 -97.32 -16.50 44.79
C ASP A 190 -98.52 -15.77 45.43
N GLN A 191 -98.64 -14.46 45.22
CA GLN A 191 -99.83 -13.69 45.65
C GLN A 191 -101.10 -14.13 44.93
N THR A 192 -101.03 -14.38 43.62
CA THR A 192 -102.17 -14.86 42.82
C THR A 192 -102.59 -16.26 43.26
N ASN A 193 -101.63 -17.13 43.56
CA ASN A 193 -101.88 -18.45 44.12
C ASN A 193 -102.58 -18.39 45.48
N LEU A 194 -102.15 -17.48 46.37
CA LEU A 194 -102.81 -17.25 47.67
C LEU A 194 -104.22 -16.69 47.51
N LEU A 195 -104.45 -15.76 46.59
CA LEU A 195 -105.78 -15.23 46.27
C LEU A 195 -106.70 -16.33 45.72
N ALA A 196 -106.20 -17.16 44.81
CA ALA A 196 -106.92 -18.30 44.25
C ALA A 196 -107.28 -19.33 45.32
N LEU A 197 -106.36 -19.62 46.25
CA LEU A 197 -106.61 -20.51 47.38
C LEU A 197 -107.71 -19.96 48.29
N ASN A 198 -107.66 -18.66 48.64
CA ASN A 198 -108.71 -18.01 49.43
C ASN A 198 -110.07 -18.06 48.72
N ALA A 199 -110.09 -17.84 47.40
CA ALA A 199 -111.31 -17.94 46.59
C ALA A 199 -111.87 -19.37 46.53
N ALA A 200 -111.00 -20.39 46.43
CA ALA A 200 -111.39 -21.79 46.46
C ALA A 200 -112.01 -22.19 47.81
N ILE A 201 -111.42 -21.71 48.92
CA ILE A 201 -111.96 -21.91 50.28
C ILE A 201 -113.35 -21.28 50.41
N GLU A 202 -113.54 -20.03 49.97
CA GLU A 202 -114.83 -19.34 50.09
C GLU A 202 -115.89 -19.94 49.14
N ALA A 203 -115.48 -20.40 47.96
CA ALA A 203 -116.35 -21.13 47.03
C ALA A 203 -116.82 -22.47 47.63
N ALA A 204 -115.95 -23.20 48.34
CA ALA A 204 -116.34 -24.40 49.08
C ALA A 204 -117.30 -24.08 50.24
N ARG A 205 -117.12 -22.93 50.88
CA ARG A 205 -117.96 -22.44 51.98
C ARG A 205 -119.39 -22.08 51.53
N ALA A 206 -119.54 -21.61 50.29
CA ALA A 206 -120.83 -21.28 49.67
C ALA A 206 -121.61 -22.52 49.18
N GLY A 207 -121.05 -23.73 49.28
CA GLY A 207 -121.71 -24.98 48.90
C GLY A 207 -122.08 -25.06 47.41
N ASP A 208 -123.31 -25.48 47.09
CA ASP A 208 -123.75 -25.68 45.70
C ASP A 208 -123.75 -24.39 44.86
N ALA A 209 -123.96 -23.23 45.48
CA ALA A 209 -123.93 -21.93 44.80
C ALA A 209 -122.49 -21.52 44.37
N GLY A 210 -121.46 -22.08 45.01
CA GLY A 210 -120.05 -21.76 44.76
C GLY A 210 -119.35 -22.64 43.72
N ARG A 211 -119.99 -23.70 43.21
CA ARG A 211 -119.34 -24.69 42.31
C ARG A 211 -118.65 -24.07 41.08
N GLY A 212 -119.27 -23.08 40.45
CA GLY A 212 -118.68 -22.39 39.29
C GLY A 212 -117.42 -21.59 39.65
N PHE A 213 -117.45 -20.90 40.80
CA PHE A 213 -116.30 -20.16 41.32
C PHE A 213 -115.16 -21.07 41.78
N ALA A 214 -115.47 -22.25 42.33
CA ALA A 214 -114.46 -23.23 42.73
C ALA A 214 -113.63 -23.73 41.53
N VAL A 215 -114.26 -23.96 40.38
CA VAL A 215 -113.56 -24.37 39.14
C VAL A 215 -112.64 -23.25 38.64
N VAL A 216 -113.11 -22.01 38.65
CA VAL A 216 -112.28 -20.85 38.24
C VAL A 216 -111.11 -20.65 39.21
N ALA A 217 -111.35 -20.77 40.51
CA ALA A 217 -110.30 -20.64 41.51
C ALA A 217 -109.20 -21.71 41.36
N GLU A 218 -109.55 -22.97 41.10
CA GLU A 218 -108.56 -24.02 40.86
C GLU A 218 -107.78 -23.81 39.55
N GLU A 219 -108.43 -23.31 38.49
CA GLU A 219 -107.74 -22.98 37.23
C GLU A 219 -106.74 -21.82 37.43
N VAL A 220 -107.11 -20.79 38.19
CA VAL A 220 -106.20 -19.67 38.54
C VAL A 220 -105.04 -20.16 39.41
N ARG A 221 -105.30 -21.09 40.34
CA ARG A 221 -104.27 -21.72 41.19
C ARG A 221 -103.26 -22.49 40.32
N SER A 222 -103.75 -23.36 39.44
CA SER A 222 -102.96 -24.11 38.46
C SER A 222 -102.14 -23.19 37.54
N LEU A 223 -102.73 -22.10 37.05
CA LEU A 223 -102.03 -21.12 36.21
C LEU A 223 -100.92 -20.40 36.97
N SER A 224 -101.13 -20.10 38.25
CA SER A 224 -100.13 -19.48 39.13
C SER A 224 -98.97 -20.42 39.40
N GLU A 225 -99.24 -21.69 39.73
CA GLU A 225 -98.20 -22.73 39.90
C GLU A 225 -97.38 -22.92 38.61
N ARG A 226 -98.04 -23.02 37.45
CA ARG A 226 -97.37 -23.11 36.15
C ARG A 226 -96.52 -21.87 35.84
N SER A 227 -96.98 -20.68 36.22
CA SER A 227 -96.22 -19.44 36.06
C SER A 227 -94.97 -19.44 36.94
N THR A 228 -95.05 -19.92 38.18
CA THR A 228 -93.89 -20.08 39.06
C THR A 228 -92.86 -21.04 38.47
N THR A 229 -93.29 -22.22 37.96
CA THR A 229 -92.38 -23.16 37.30
C THR A 229 -91.72 -22.57 36.05
N PHE A 230 -92.49 -21.86 35.22
CA PHE A 230 -91.95 -21.22 34.02
C PHE A 230 -90.95 -20.10 34.38
N ASN A 231 -91.24 -19.32 35.41
CA ASN A 231 -90.35 -18.28 35.93
C ASN A 231 -89.03 -18.87 36.45
N GLU A 232 -89.06 -20.02 37.13
CA GLU A 232 -87.86 -20.74 37.58
C GLU A 232 -87.02 -21.27 36.40
N GLN A 233 -87.66 -21.74 35.33
CA GLN A 233 -86.96 -22.14 34.10
C GLN A 233 -86.24 -20.95 33.43
N ILE A 234 -86.90 -19.79 33.31
CA ILE A 234 -86.27 -18.57 32.79
C ILE A 234 -85.09 -18.15 33.68
N ARG A 235 -85.26 -18.25 35.00
CA ARG A 235 -84.20 -17.94 35.97
C ARG A 235 -82.98 -18.83 35.80
N GLY A 236 -83.18 -20.12 35.52
CA GLY A 236 -82.09 -21.05 35.17
C GLY A 236 -81.33 -20.61 33.91
N LEU A 237 -82.05 -20.32 32.82
CA LEU A 237 -81.44 -19.85 31.57
C LEU A 237 -80.68 -18.52 31.75
N ALA A 238 -81.20 -17.60 32.56
CA ALA A 238 -80.53 -16.33 32.88
C ALA A 238 -79.24 -16.58 33.70
N HIS A 239 -79.24 -17.56 34.60
CA HIS A 239 -78.04 -17.95 35.35
C HIS A 239 -76.97 -18.54 34.42
N ASP A 240 -77.35 -19.45 33.52
CA ASP A 240 -76.43 -20.04 32.54
C ASP A 240 -75.82 -18.96 31.63
N ALA A 241 -76.61 -17.95 31.25
CA ALA A 241 -76.13 -16.80 30.49
C ALA A 241 -75.13 -15.96 31.28
N ARG A 242 -75.36 -15.73 32.57
CA ARG A 242 -74.44 -15.01 33.47
C ARG A 242 -73.11 -15.74 33.65
N ASP A 243 -73.17 -17.06 33.83
CA ASP A 243 -71.97 -17.89 33.96
C ASP A 243 -71.16 -17.90 32.67
N SER A 244 -71.84 -17.98 31.53
CA SER A 244 -71.22 -17.89 30.21
C SER A 244 -70.54 -16.53 30.00
N MET A 245 -71.20 -15.43 30.37
CA MET A 245 -70.61 -14.08 30.32
C MET A 245 -69.37 -13.96 31.19
N THR A 246 -69.39 -14.53 32.40
CA THR A 246 -68.23 -14.52 33.31
C THR A 246 -67.04 -15.26 32.70
N LYS A 247 -67.28 -16.42 32.06
CA LYS A 247 -66.24 -17.18 31.34
C LYS A 247 -65.68 -16.41 30.14
N VAL A 248 -66.54 -15.74 29.36
CA VAL A 248 -66.10 -14.89 28.25
C VAL A 248 -65.25 -13.73 28.76
N ARG A 249 -65.67 -13.06 29.84
CA ARG A 249 -64.91 -11.97 30.47
C ARG A 249 -63.51 -12.41 30.86
N GLN A 250 -63.38 -13.55 31.55
CA GLN A 250 -62.10 -14.11 31.94
C GLN A 250 -61.20 -14.44 30.74
N THR A 251 -61.80 -14.98 29.67
CA THR A 251 -61.07 -15.34 28.44
C THR A 251 -60.50 -14.10 27.76
N VAL A 252 -61.31 -13.05 27.60
CA VAL A 252 -60.88 -11.77 26.99
C VAL A 252 -59.79 -11.10 27.83
N GLN A 253 -59.92 -11.07 29.16
CA GLN A 253 -58.89 -10.52 30.04
C GLN A 253 -57.55 -11.28 29.92
N ASN A 254 -57.60 -12.61 29.94
CA ASN A 254 -56.39 -13.43 29.83
C ASN A 254 -55.71 -13.29 28.46
N MET A 255 -56.48 -13.16 27.38
CA MET A 255 -55.95 -12.91 26.03
C MET A 255 -55.23 -11.57 25.96
N ALA A 256 -55.90 -10.48 26.38
CA ALA A 256 -55.31 -9.14 26.34
C ALA A 256 -53.99 -9.04 27.14
N SER A 257 -53.90 -9.66 28.32
CA SER A 257 -52.67 -9.66 29.10
C SER A 257 -51.52 -10.42 28.42
N ARG A 258 -51.80 -11.60 27.84
CA ARG A 258 -50.78 -12.41 27.16
C ARG A 258 -50.27 -11.73 25.89
N ASP A 259 -51.17 -11.13 25.12
CA ASP A 259 -50.84 -10.44 23.89
C ASP A 259 -49.94 -9.23 24.15
N LEU A 260 -50.20 -8.47 25.21
CA LEU A 260 -49.34 -7.36 25.64
C LEU A 260 -47.95 -7.81 26.09
N GLU A 261 -47.86 -8.91 26.86
CA GLU A 261 -46.59 -9.46 27.33
C GLU A 261 -45.74 -9.98 26.15
N ALA A 262 -46.35 -10.75 25.25
CA ALA A 262 -45.69 -11.26 24.05
C ALA A 262 -45.21 -10.13 23.12
N SER A 263 -46.02 -9.07 22.98
CA SER A 263 -45.66 -7.87 22.21
C SER A 263 -44.44 -7.16 22.78
N ALA A 264 -44.43 -6.94 24.10
CA ALA A 264 -43.32 -6.28 24.78
C ALA A 264 -42.02 -7.09 24.64
N GLN A 265 -42.09 -8.42 24.77
CA GLN A 265 -40.94 -9.29 24.60
C GLN A 265 -40.42 -9.31 23.16
N ALA A 266 -41.32 -9.40 22.16
CA ALA A 266 -40.96 -9.34 20.75
C ALA A 266 -40.26 -8.00 20.40
N LYS A 267 -40.75 -6.89 20.96
CA LYS A 267 -40.12 -5.57 20.80
C LYS A 267 -38.69 -5.54 21.35
N VAL A 268 -38.48 -6.04 22.56
CA VAL A 268 -37.13 -6.08 23.17
C VAL A 268 -36.17 -6.93 22.33
N GLN A 269 -36.62 -8.09 21.84
CA GLN A 269 -35.78 -8.96 21.00
C GLN A 269 -35.45 -8.32 19.65
N ALA A 270 -36.40 -7.61 19.03
CA ALA A 270 -36.16 -6.91 17.78
C ALA A 270 -35.15 -5.77 17.95
N ASP A 271 -35.25 -5.00 19.04
CA ASP A 271 -34.34 -3.90 19.36
C ASP A 271 -32.90 -4.40 19.60
N ASP A 272 -32.75 -5.55 20.29
CA ASP A 272 -31.46 -6.21 20.47
C ASP A 272 -30.87 -6.69 19.14
N LEU A 273 -31.68 -7.32 18.27
CA LEU A 273 -31.25 -7.72 16.93
C LEU A 273 -30.79 -6.52 16.09
N VAL A 274 -31.53 -5.41 16.08
CA VAL A 274 -31.15 -4.18 15.38
C VAL A 274 -29.81 -3.66 15.90
N THR A 275 -29.64 -3.60 17.23
CA THR A 275 -28.39 -3.15 17.86
C THR A 275 -27.20 -4.05 17.52
N GLN A 276 -27.39 -5.37 17.50
CA GLN A 276 -26.35 -6.33 17.11
C GLN A 276 -25.94 -6.15 15.65
N VAL A 277 -26.90 -5.94 14.75
CA VAL A 277 -26.65 -5.66 13.34
C VAL A 277 -25.87 -4.37 13.15
N GLU A 278 -26.24 -3.28 13.84
CA GLU A 278 -25.49 -2.03 13.80
C GLU A 278 -24.04 -2.21 14.29
N SER A 279 -23.83 -3.04 15.33
CA SER A 279 -22.49 -3.36 15.80
C SER A 279 -21.67 -4.12 14.75
N ILE A 280 -22.28 -5.09 14.06
CA ILE A 280 -21.65 -5.86 12.98
C ILE A 280 -21.29 -4.94 11.81
N ASP A 281 -22.22 -4.07 11.39
CA ASP A 281 -22.04 -3.13 10.28
C ASP A 281 -20.88 -2.15 10.54
N ASN A 282 -20.80 -1.61 11.77
CA ASN A 282 -19.69 -0.76 12.18
C ASN A 282 -18.35 -1.51 12.17
N LYS A 283 -18.31 -2.77 12.64
CA LYS A 283 -17.09 -3.59 12.60
C LYS A 283 -16.68 -3.92 11.17
N LEU A 284 -17.64 -4.25 10.31
CA LEU A 284 -17.42 -4.54 8.89
C LEU A 284 -16.86 -3.32 8.17
N SER A 285 -17.48 -2.16 8.35
CA SER A 285 -17.01 -0.89 7.78
C SER A 285 -15.59 -0.54 8.25
N ASN A 286 -15.31 -0.67 9.54
CA ASN A 286 -13.96 -0.45 10.07
C ASN A 286 -12.94 -1.46 9.53
N GLY A 287 -13.32 -2.73 9.38
CA GLY A 287 -12.46 -3.75 8.79
C GLY A 287 -12.16 -3.47 7.32
N ILE A 288 -13.16 -3.06 6.53
CA ILE A 288 -12.98 -2.67 5.12
C ILE A 288 -12.05 -1.46 5.01
N ASN A 289 -12.23 -0.43 5.85
CA ASN A 289 -11.34 0.74 5.87
C ASN A 289 -9.89 0.33 6.17
N ARG A 290 -9.68 -0.51 7.19
CA ARG A 290 -8.34 -1.04 7.51
C ARG A 290 -7.71 -1.82 6.34
N VAL A 291 -8.50 -2.60 5.61
CA VAL A 291 -8.03 -3.32 4.42
C VAL A 291 -7.64 -2.35 3.31
N SER A 292 -8.41 -1.27 3.13
CA SER A 292 -8.10 -0.19 2.18
C SER A 292 -6.81 0.55 2.54
N ASP A 293 -6.62 0.92 3.81
CA ASP A 293 -5.41 1.59 4.28
C ASP A 293 -4.18 0.69 4.10
N CYS A 294 -4.32 -0.60 4.40
CA CYS A 294 -3.24 -1.58 4.18
C CYS A 294 -2.88 -1.68 2.69
N ARG A 295 -3.87 -1.63 1.79
CA ARG A 295 -3.64 -1.65 0.34
C ARG A 295 -2.82 -0.44 -0.10
N GLU A 296 -3.20 0.77 0.33
CA GLU A 296 -2.48 2.00 -0.02
C GLU A 296 -1.02 1.96 0.48
N GLN A 297 -0.80 1.49 1.71
CA GLN A 297 0.56 1.34 2.25
C GLN A 297 1.39 0.30 1.49
N ILE A 298 0.79 -0.82 1.08
CA ILE A 298 1.46 -1.82 0.24
C ILE A 298 1.82 -1.21 -1.11
N GLU A 299 0.92 -0.44 -1.72
CA GLU A 299 1.16 0.23 -3.00
C GLU A 299 2.35 1.20 -2.92
N ILE A 300 2.40 2.04 -1.88
CA ILE A 300 3.53 2.94 -1.63
C ILE A 300 4.84 2.15 -1.46
N ALA A 301 4.83 1.06 -0.70
CA ALA A 301 6.01 0.23 -0.48
C ALA A 301 6.47 -0.49 -1.77
N VAL A 302 5.53 -0.94 -2.60
CA VAL A 302 5.82 -1.52 -3.92
C VAL A 302 6.42 -0.46 -4.85
N GLN A 303 5.86 0.74 -4.91
CA GLN A 303 6.40 1.84 -5.73
C GLN A 303 7.84 2.18 -5.34
N LYS A 304 8.14 2.24 -4.03
CA LYS A 304 9.51 2.42 -3.53
C LYS A 304 10.42 1.27 -3.97
N ALA A 305 10.00 0.02 -3.77
CA ALA A 305 10.78 -1.13 -4.18
C ALA A 305 11.09 -1.13 -5.69
N VAL A 306 10.10 -0.78 -6.53
CA VAL A 306 10.27 -0.68 -7.99
C VAL A 306 11.24 0.44 -8.36
N ARG A 307 11.17 1.60 -7.70
CA ARG A 307 12.14 2.68 -7.89
C ARG A 307 13.54 2.20 -7.50
N SER A 308 13.69 1.55 -6.35
CA SER A 308 14.99 1.06 -5.90
C SER A 308 15.60 0.04 -6.86
N LEU A 309 14.81 -0.71 -7.65
CA LEU A 309 15.32 -1.65 -8.67
C LEU A 309 16.06 -0.96 -9.83
N GLN A 310 15.82 0.33 -10.07
CA GLN A 310 16.51 1.09 -11.13
C GLN A 310 18.02 1.23 -10.88
N PHE A 311 18.50 0.93 -9.67
CA PHE A 311 19.92 0.88 -9.36
C PHE A 311 20.72 -0.08 -10.27
N GLU A 312 20.08 -1.13 -10.80
CA GLU A 312 20.72 -2.10 -11.70
C GLU A 312 21.21 -1.43 -12.99
N ASP A 313 20.38 -0.58 -13.59
CA ASP A 313 20.74 0.16 -14.81
C ASP A 313 21.86 1.16 -14.53
N ILE A 314 21.75 1.92 -13.43
CA ILE A 314 22.77 2.90 -13.02
C ILE A 314 24.10 2.21 -12.71
N ALA A 315 24.06 1.07 -12.01
CA ALA A 315 25.26 0.29 -11.68
C ALA A 315 25.89 -0.31 -12.95
N THR A 316 25.08 -0.80 -13.89
CA THR A 316 25.57 -1.34 -15.17
C THR A 316 26.27 -0.26 -15.99
N GLN A 317 25.68 0.94 -16.08
CA GLN A 317 26.28 2.07 -16.77
C GLN A 317 27.60 2.51 -16.12
N ALA A 318 27.63 2.59 -14.79
CA ALA A 318 28.81 2.94 -14.00
C ALA A 318 29.96 1.95 -14.20
N LEU A 319 29.65 0.65 -14.15
CA LEU A 319 30.62 -0.42 -14.40
C LEU A 319 31.13 -0.41 -15.85
N GLY A 320 30.29 0.00 -16.81
CA GLY A 320 30.72 0.29 -18.18
C GLY A 320 31.79 1.39 -18.22
N SER A 321 31.57 2.50 -17.52
CA SER A 321 32.56 3.59 -17.40
C SER A 321 33.85 3.10 -16.74
N VAL A 322 33.77 2.27 -15.70
CA VAL A 322 34.94 1.64 -15.07
C VAL A 322 35.72 0.81 -16.10
N GLY A 323 35.02 0.04 -16.95
CA GLY A 323 35.62 -0.69 -18.06
C GLY A 323 36.43 0.22 -19.00
N ASP A 324 35.82 1.32 -19.44
CA ASP A 324 36.48 2.30 -20.33
C ASP A 324 37.73 2.91 -19.68
N HIS A 325 37.68 3.24 -18.38
CA HIS A 325 38.82 3.75 -17.63
C HIS A 325 39.94 2.71 -17.48
N LEU A 326 39.59 1.44 -17.25
CA LEU A 326 40.56 0.35 -17.16
C LEU A 326 41.25 0.09 -18.51
N ASP A 327 40.51 0.14 -19.62
CA ASP A 327 41.06 0.01 -20.97
C ASP A 327 42.05 1.15 -21.28
N ARG A 328 41.71 2.39 -20.89
CA ARG A 328 42.63 3.54 -20.99
C ARG A 328 43.86 3.36 -20.13
N LEU A 329 43.70 2.93 -18.89
CA LEU A 329 44.79 2.68 -17.95
C LEU A 329 45.75 1.59 -18.48
N GLU A 330 45.22 0.50 -19.04
CA GLU A 330 46.02 -0.55 -19.67
C GLU A 330 46.82 0.00 -20.86
N HIS A 331 46.18 0.81 -21.72
CA HIS A 331 46.85 1.43 -22.85
C HIS A 331 47.98 2.39 -22.40
N ILE A 332 47.72 3.24 -21.40
CA ILE A 332 48.73 4.15 -20.82
C ILE A 332 49.89 3.35 -20.21
N SER A 333 49.59 2.29 -19.44
CA SER A 333 50.60 1.46 -18.80
C SER A 333 51.50 0.77 -19.82
N ARG A 334 50.91 0.22 -20.89
CA ARG A 334 51.63 -0.42 -21.98
C ARG A 334 52.58 0.55 -22.67
N GLU A 335 52.10 1.74 -23.00
CA GLU A 335 52.91 2.78 -23.65
C GLU A 335 54.01 3.32 -22.73
N ALA A 336 53.73 3.50 -21.43
CA ALA A 336 54.72 3.89 -20.43
C ALA A 336 55.83 2.83 -20.27
N LEU A 337 55.49 1.54 -20.30
CA LEU A 337 56.45 0.44 -20.24
C LEU A 337 57.38 0.42 -21.46
N VAL A 338 56.81 0.62 -22.66
CA VAL A 338 57.57 0.74 -23.92
C VAL A 338 58.54 1.93 -23.83
N LEU A 339 58.04 3.10 -23.41
CA LEU A 339 58.87 4.29 -23.28
C LEU A 339 59.99 4.14 -22.24
N THR A 340 59.72 3.48 -21.12
CA THR A 340 60.72 3.16 -20.10
C THR A 340 61.81 2.24 -20.63
N GLY A 341 61.45 1.29 -21.50
CA GLY A 341 62.40 0.41 -22.18
C GLY A 341 63.30 1.12 -23.21
N LEU A 342 62.80 2.20 -23.82
CA LEU A 342 63.54 3.00 -24.81
C LEU A 342 64.48 4.03 -24.16
N LEU A 343 64.24 4.42 -22.90
CA LEU A 343 65.09 5.38 -22.20
C LEU A 343 66.45 4.76 -21.78
N PRO A 344 67.58 5.42 -22.07
CA PRO A 344 68.90 4.93 -21.68
C PRO A 344 69.15 5.10 -20.17
N LYS A 345 69.83 4.12 -19.57
CA LYS A 345 70.21 4.14 -18.14
C LYS A 345 71.34 5.14 -17.81
N SER A 346 72.09 5.62 -18.81
CA SER A 346 73.13 6.65 -18.67
C SER A 346 73.24 7.52 -19.92
N ALA A 347 73.68 8.78 -19.75
CA ALA A 347 73.77 9.77 -20.83
C ALA A 347 74.83 9.45 -21.90
N GLU A 348 75.83 8.62 -21.57
CA GLU A 348 76.93 8.25 -22.48
C GLU A 348 76.57 7.16 -23.51
N GLY A 349 75.33 6.65 -23.51
CA GLY A 349 74.89 5.50 -24.32
C GLY A 349 73.74 5.75 -25.29
N ALA A 350 73.32 7.00 -25.50
CA ALA A 350 72.27 7.30 -26.47
C ALA A 350 72.82 7.20 -27.91
N SER A 351 72.67 6.04 -28.54
CA SER A 351 72.92 5.90 -29.98
C SER A 351 71.92 6.75 -30.76
N ALA A 352 72.34 7.29 -31.92
CA ALA A 352 71.47 8.05 -32.81
C ALA A 352 70.20 7.26 -33.22
N ASP A 353 70.30 5.92 -33.24
CA ASP A 353 69.17 5.03 -33.54
C ASP A 353 68.12 5.03 -32.41
N ARG A 354 68.54 5.05 -31.14
CA ARG A 354 67.62 5.08 -29.99
C ARG A 354 66.89 6.41 -29.85
N VAL A 355 67.54 7.52 -30.23
CA VAL A 355 66.89 8.84 -30.30
C VAL A 355 65.84 8.86 -31.41
N ARG A 356 66.11 8.22 -32.56
CA ARG A 356 65.10 8.07 -33.62
C ARG A 356 63.92 7.22 -33.18
N GLU A 357 64.16 6.11 -32.46
CA GLU A 357 63.09 5.28 -31.88
C GLU A 357 62.21 6.08 -30.91
N LEU A 358 62.82 6.92 -30.06
CA LEU A 358 62.10 7.83 -29.15
C LEU A 358 61.29 8.91 -29.90
N GLN A 359 61.81 9.45 -31.00
CA GLN A 359 61.07 10.40 -31.83
C GLN A 359 59.88 9.73 -32.55
N GLN A 360 60.06 8.51 -33.07
CA GLN A 360 58.98 7.72 -33.67
C GLN A 360 57.90 7.36 -32.65
N PHE A 361 58.31 6.97 -31.43
CA PHE A 361 57.39 6.71 -30.33
C PHE A 361 56.53 7.95 -30.00
N ASN A 362 57.15 9.13 -29.87
CA ASN A 362 56.44 10.39 -29.63
C ASN A 362 55.40 10.71 -30.70
N GLN A 363 55.71 10.45 -31.97
CA GLN A 363 54.76 10.65 -33.06
C GLN A 363 53.59 9.65 -33.00
N ARG A 364 53.86 8.41 -32.63
CA ARG A 364 52.84 7.35 -32.53
C ARG A 364 51.87 7.55 -31.37
N ILE A 365 52.34 8.05 -30.23
CA ILE A 365 51.52 8.22 -29.02
C ILE A 365 50.67 9.51 -29.02
N GLN A 366 51.01 10.50 -29.86
CA GLN A 366 50.26 11.74 -30.02
C GLN A 366 48.72 11.59 -30.16
N PRO A 367 48.18 10.73 -31.05
CA PRO A 367 46.74 10.55 -31.17
C PRO A 367 46.09 10.00 -29.90
N ALA A 368 46.69 8.97 -29.29
CA ALA A 368 46.21 8.39 -28.03
C ALA A 368 46.23 9.44 -26.90
N ARG A 369 47.26 10.29 -26.86
CA ARG A 369 47.39 11.39 -25.90
C ARG A 369 46.30 12.45 -26.06
N GLN A 370 45.79 12.69 -27.26
CA GLN A 370 44.66 13.59 -27.48
C GLN A 370 43.34 12.95 -27.08
N GLU A 371 43.20 11.64 -27.26
CA GLU A 371 42.02 10.88 -26.87
C GLU A 371 41.86 10.78 -25.35
N TRP A 372 42.95 10.51 -24.63
CA TRP A 372 42.98 10.50 -23.16
C TRP A 372 42.69 11.87 -22.53
N LYS A 373 42.95 12.97 -23.25
CA LYS A 373 42.63 14.33 -22.80
C LYS A 373 41.16 14.70 -22.95
N LYS A 374 40.38 13.93 -23.71
CA LYS A 374 38.93 14.12 -23.78
C LYS A 374 38.29 13.55 -22.52
N PRO A 375 37.51 14.34 -21.77
CA PRO A 375 36.75 13.80 -20.65
C PRO A 375 35.85 12.65 -21.16
N PRO A 376 35.67 11.58 -20.38
CA PRO A 376 34.72 10.53 -20.73
C PRO A 376 33.35 11.16 -21.00
N HIS A 377 32.62 10.63 -21.98
CA HIS A 377 31.22 11.00 -22.13
C HIS A 377 30.47 10.43 -20.93
N HIS A 378 30.18 11.27 -19.92
CA HIS A 378 29.25 10.92 -18.86
C HIS A 378 27.83 10.92 -19.47
N PRO A 379 27.16 9.76 -19.61
CA PRO A 379 25.74 9.77 -19.90
C PRO A 379 25.06 10.25 -18.61
N VAL A 380 24.29 11.33 -18.71
CA VAL A 380 23.43 11.94 -17.68
C VAL A 380 23.65 11.41 -16.25
N THR A 381 24.35 12.18 -15.42
CA THR A 381 24.51 11.93 -13.99
C THR A 381 23.16 12.04 -13.29
N GLN A 382 22.39 10.94 -13.23
CA GLN A 382 21.39 10.77 -12.19
C GLN A 382 22.13 10.51 -10.89
N GLU A 383 22.26 11.55 -10.05
CA GLU A 383 22.90 11.47 -8.74
C GLU A 383 21.99 10.80 -7.69
N SER A 384 20.69 10.65 -7.98
CA SER A 384 19.69 10.10 -7.06
C SER A 384 18.62 9.30 -7.82
N MET A 385 18.12 8.24 -7.18
CA MET A 385 16.97 7.46 -7.67
C MET A 385 15.64 8.23 -7.63
N ASP A 386 15.59 9.42 -7.02
CA ASP A 386 14.39 10.27 -7.00
C ASP A 386 14.12 11.00 -8.34
N GLU A 387 15.09 11.07 -9.25
CA GLU A 387 14.93 11.72 -10.55
C GLU A 387 14.31 10.78 -11.59
N GLY A 388 13.01 10.52 -11.44
CA GLY A 388 12.23 9.77 -12.40
C GLY A 388 10.81 9.50 -11.90
N SER A 389 9.82 10.17 -12.49
CA SER A 389 8.41 9.83 -12.24
C SER A 389 8.10 8.49 -12.90
N ILE A 390 7.94 7.45 -12.10
CA ILE A 390 7.38 6.18 -12.53
C ILE A 390 5.85 6.37 -12.59
N GLU A 391 5.31 6.64 -13.78
CA GLU A 391 3.88 6.41 -14.03
C GLU A 391 3.65 4.90 -14.06
N LEU A 392 3.14 4.37 -12.96
CA LEU A 392 2.58 3.02 -12.93
C LEU A 392 1.16 3.09 -13.51
N PHE A 393 0.94 2.36 -14.61
CA PHE A 393 -0.37 2.17 -15.24
C PHE A 393 -1.36 1.43 -14.34
#